data_AF-A0A3L7VZF2-F1
#
_entry.id   AF-A0A3L7VZF2-F1
#
_cell.length_a   1.000
_cell.length_b   1.000
_cell.length_c   1.000
_cell.angle_alpha   90.00
_cell.angle_beta   90.00
_cell.angle_gamma   90.00
#
_symmetry.space_group_name_H-M   'P 1'
#
loop_
_entity.id
_entity.type
_entity.pdbx_description
1 polymer ?
#
loop_
_entity_poly.entity_id
_entity_poly.type
_entity_poly.pdbx_seq_one_letter_code
_entity_poly.pdbx_strand_id
1 'polypeptide(L)'
;TEARRPKGEPLAALEAGEAATIYRVTEAAEADAALLSYLEARGLVPGAKITVLSRSTSLDSLTLDGPIGKASLGLRPAALVHVMRGAVDAALFHQIPARP
;
A
#
# COMPACT_ATOMS: atom_id res chain seq x y z
N THR A 1 -0.06 -27.69 4.71
CA THR A 1 1.06 -26.89 5.24
C THR A 1 0.79 -25.46 4.87
N GLU A 2 0.35 -24.62 5.79
CA GLU A 2 0.14 -23.19 5.52
C GLU A 2 1.47 -22.59 5.07
N ALA A 3 1.59 -22.31 3.77
CA ALA A 3 2.69 -21.53 3.25
C ALA A 3 2.68 -20.21 4.04
N ARG A 4 3.71 -20.00 4.84
CA ARG A 4 3.89 -18.84 5.72
C ARG A 4 3.84 -17.60 4.83
N ARG A 5 2.65 -17.01 4.67
CA ARG A 5 2.44 -15.87 3.77
C ARG A 5 3.45 -14.79 4.15
N PRO A 6 4.17 -14.21 3.18
CA PRO A 6 5.10 -13.13 3.49
C PRO A 6 4.33 -12.02 4.20
N LYS A 7 4.86 -11.49 5.30
CA LYS A 7 4.17 -10.45 6.10
C LYS A 7 3.96 -9.13 5.32
N GLY A 8 4.62 -8.99 4.18
CA GLY A 8 4.88 -7.71 3.51
C GLY A 8 5.85 -6.87 4.32
N GLU A 9 6.19 -5.70 3.81
CA GLU A 9 6.94 -4.65 4.50
C GLU A 9 6.12 -3.36 4.52
N PRO A 10 6.35 -2.45 5.48
CA PRO A 10 5.64 -1.18 5.51
C PRO A 10 5.93 -0.33 4.26
N LEU A 11 4.92 0.34 3.70
CA LEU A 11 5.11 1.27 2.57
C LEU A 11 6.09 2.39 2.94
N ALA A 12 6.09 2.81 4.21
CA ALA A 12 7.05 3.79 4.74
C ALA A 12 8.53 3.31 4.72
N ALA A 13 8.81 2.05 4.40
CA ALA A 13 10.16 1.53 4.25
C ALA A 13 10.70 1.67 2.81
N LEU A 14 9.86 2.05 1.85
CA LEU A 14 10.26 2.28 0.47
C LEU A 14 10.95 3.64 0.29
N GLU A 15 11.88 3.67 -0.65
CA GLU A 15 12.59 4.86 -1.11
C GLU A 15 12.13 5.32 -2.50
N ALA A 16 12.51 6.54 -2.88
CA ALA A 16 12.19 7.10 -4.19
C ALA A 16 12.75 6.23 -5.33
N GLY A 17 11.92 5.99 -6.35
CA GLY A 17 12.23 5.13 -7.48
C GLY A 17 11.83 3.65 -7.30
N GLU A 18 11.43 3.25 -6.10
CA GLU A 18 11.05 1.86 -5.83
C GLU A 18 9.61 1.57 -6.22
N ALA A 19 9.39 0.41 -6.86
CA ALA A 19 8.07 -0.09 -7.23
C ALA A 19 7.64 -1.20 -6.28
N ALA A 20 6.35 -1.23 -5.95
CA ALA A 20 5.77 -2.24 -5.09
C ALA A 20 4.30 -2.48 -5.41
N THR A 21 3.73 -3.51 -4.80
CA THR A 21 2.31 -3.83 -4.87
C THR A 21 1.71 -3.77 -3.47
N ILE A 22 0.59 -3.06 -3.30
CA ILE A 22 -0.13 -3.01 -2.02
C ILE A 22 -0.57 -4.42 -1.65
N TYR A 23 -0.17 -4.88 -0.46
CA TYR A 23 -0.43 -6.25 0.00
C TYR A 23 -1.60 -6.35 0.94
N ARG A 24 -1.58 -5.54 1.99
CA ARG A 24 -2.66 -5.48 2.97
C ARG A 24 -2.63 -4.14 3.70
N VAL A 25 -3.80 -3.70 4.12
CA VAL A 25 -3.94 -2.65 5.12
C VAL A 25 -3.89 -3.35 6.48
N THR A 26 -3.14 -2.82 7.46
CA THR A 26 -3.14 -3.41 8.81
C THR A 26 -4.47 -3.15 9.51
N GLU A 27 -4.84 -3.98 10.49
CA GLU A 27 -6.03 -3.75 11.34
C GLU A 27 -6.02 -2.35 11.98
N ALA A 28 -4.84 -1.84 12.33
CA ALA A 28 -4.68 -0.49 12.85
C ALA A 28 -5.00 0.61 11.83
N ALA A 29 -4.77 0.37 10.53
CA ALA A 29 -5.22 1.28 9.47
C ALA A 29 -6.70 1.07 9.11
N GLU A 30 -7.25 -0.13 9.27
CA GLU A 30 -8.70 -0.38 9.11
C GLU A 30 -9.54 0.34 10.18
N ALA A 31 -8.96 0.55 11.37
CA ALA A 31 -9.56 1.36 12.43
C ALA A 31 -9.61 2.87 12.11
N ASP A 32 -8.86 3.34 11.11
CA ASP A 32 -8.87 4.72 10.64
C ASP A 32 -9.72 4.84 9.36
N ALA A 33 -11.00 5.19 9.55
CA ALA A 33 -11.94 5.35 8.45
C ALA A 33 -11.54 6.44 7.45
N ALA A 34 -10.81 7.48 7.89
CA ALA A 34 -10.35 8.55 7.01
C ALA A 34 -9.19 8.07 6.12
N LEU A 35 -8.26 7.30 6.70
CA LEU A 35 -7.20 6.65 5.93
C LEU A 35 -7.77 5.65 4.92
N LEU A 36 -8.69 4.79 5.34
CA LEU A 36 -9.30 3.81 4.43
C LEU A 36 -10.02 4.49 3.25
N SER A 37 -10.85 5.49 3.55
CA SER A 37 -11.55 6.28 2.52
C SER A 37 -10.58 6.97 1.57
N TYR A 38 -9.46 7.50 2.09
CA TYR A 38 -8.41 8.11 1.27
C TYR A 38 -7.75 7.07 0.35
N LEU A 39 -7.39 5.90 0.87
CA LEU A 39 -6.75 4.83 0.08
C LEU A 39 -7.67 4.36 -1.04
N GLU A 40 -8.95 4.12 -0.73
CA GLU A 40 -9.96 3.73 -1.72
C GLU A 40 -10.14 4.80 -2.80
N ALA A 41 -10.27 6.07 -2.41
CA ALA A 41 -10.40 7.19 -3.35
C ALA A 41 -9.19 7.37 -4.28
N ARG A 42 -8.02 6.82 -3.91
CA ARG A 42 -6.80 6.81 -4.72
C ARG A 42 -6.54 5.47 -5.41
N GLY A 43 -7.42 4.49 -5.24
CA GLY A 43 -7.25 3.14 -5.78
C GLY A 43 -6.09 2.37 -5.15
N LEU A 44 -5.64 2.77 -3.95
CA LEU A 44 -4.55 2.16 -3.19
C LEU A 44 -5.06 0.97 -2.36
N VAL A 45 -5.65 0.01 -3.06
CA VAL A 45 -6.22 -1.21 -2.50
C VAL A 45 -5.26 -2.40 -2.66
N PRO A 46 -5.42 -3.50 -1.89
CA PRO A 46 -4.64 -4.71 -2.10
C PRO A 46 -4.61 -5.15 -3.58
N GLY A 47 -3.41 -5.44 -4.10
CA GLY A 47 -3.14 -5.74 -5.52
C GLY A 47 -2.79 -4.51 -6.38
N ALA A 48 -2.96 -3.28 -5.87
CA ALA A 48 -2.60 -2.07 -6.59
C ALA A 48 -1.08 -1.95 -6.75
N LYS A 49 -0.62 -1.68 -7.98
CA LYS A 49 0.77 -1.38 -8.28
C LYS A 49 1.04 0.09 -8.01
N ILE A 50 2.15 0.37 -7.33
CA ILE A 50 2.59 1.73 -7.01
C ILE A 50 4.07 1.89 -7.31
N THR A 51 4.47 3.13 -7.58
CA THR A 51 5.88 3.55 -7.62
C THR A 51 6.08 4.73 -6.69
N VAL A 52 7.10 4.68 -5.83
CA VAL A 52 7.44 5.82 -4.96
C VAL A 52 8.12 6.88 -5.79
N LEU A 53 7.52 8.07 -5.89
CA LEU A 53 8.09 9.20 -6.60
C LEU A 53 9.06 9.99 -5.72
N SER A 54 8.72 10.16 -4.44
CA SER A 54 9.57 10.86 -3.49
C SER A 54 9.27 10.47 -2.05
N ARG A 55 10.30 10.53 -1.21
CA ARG A 55 10.20 10.44 0.25
C ARG A 55 10.77 11.72 0.85
N SER A 56 10.03 12.35 1.74
CA SER A 56 10.45 13.55 2.45
C SER A 56 10.45 13.27 3.95
N THR A 57 11.63 13.26 4.56
CA THR A 57 11.79 13.16 6.01
C THR A 57 11.39 14.46 6.71
N SER A 58 11.61 15.61 6.08
CA SER A 58 11.24 16.93 6.62
C SER A 58 9.73 17.17 6.66
N LEU A 59 9.00 16.64 5.67
CA LEU A 59 7.54 16.73 5.60
C LEU A 59 6.84 15.48 6.15
N ASP A 60 7.61 14.53 6.69
CA ASP A 60 7.12 13.23 7.17
C ASP A 60 6.12 12.59 6.19
N SER A 61 6.46 12.60 4.89
CA SER A 61 5.54 12.17 3.82
C SER A 61 6.22 11.40 2.69
N LEU A 62 5.40 10.61 1.99
CA LEU A 62 5.76 9.78 0.86
C LEU A 62 4.78 10.07 -0.28
N THR A 63 5.31 10.37 -1.46
CA THR A 63 4.53 10.57 -2.67
C THR A 63 4.72 9.37 -3.58
N LEU A 64 3.62 8.84 -4.08
CA LEU A 64 3.54 7.66 -4.91
C LEU A 64 2.74 7.95 -6.16
N ASP A 65 3.11 7.28 -7.24
CA ASP A 65 2.30 7.13 -8.44
C ASP A 65 1.50 5.83 -8.31
N GLY A 66 0.18 5.93 -8.37
CA GLY A 66 -0.74 4.81 -8.20
C GLY A 66 -1.76 4.71 -9.34
N PRO A 67 -2.76 3.83 -9.21
CA PRO A 67 -3.68 3.53 -10.30
C PRO A 67 -4.50 4.72 -10.80
N ILE A 68 -4.81 5.67 -9.90
CA ILE A 68 -5.60 6.88 -10.20
C ILE A 68 -4.66 8.11 -10.26
N GLY A 69 -3.35 7.90 -10.41
CA GLY A 69 -2.32 8.93 -10.46
C GLY A 69 -1.63 9.19 -9.13
N LYS A 70 -1.07 10.40 -8.98
CA LYS A 70 -0.21 10.76 -7.84
C LYS A 70 -0.99 10.87 -6.53
N ALA A 71 -0.51 10.18 -5.49
CA ALA A 71 -1.01 10.27 -4.12
C ALA A 71 0.13 10.63 -3.15
N SER A 72 -0.20 11.30 -2.05
CA SER A 72 0.76 11.67 -1.00
C SER A 72 0.21 11.25 0.35
N LEU A 73 1.02 10.52 1.11
CA LEU A 73 0.65 9.95 2.39
C LEU A 73 1.70 10.30 3.44
N GLY A 74 1.29 10.59 4.67
CA GLY A 74 2.23 10.73 5.78
C GLY A 74 2.98 9.42 6.06
N LEU A 75 4.20 9.47 6.59
CA LEU A 75 4.97 8.25 6.89
C LEU A 75 4.29 7.39 7.96
N ARG A 76 3.59 8.02 8.93
CA ARG A 76 2.79 7.28 9.91
C ARG A 76 1.69 6.41 9.28
N PRO A 77 0.74 6.95 8.51
CA PRO A 77 -0.24 6.11 7.82
C PRO A 77 0.39 5.17 6.78
N ALA A 78 1.49 5.56 6.12
CA ALA A 78 2.23 4.66 5.23
C ALA A 78 2.85 3.46 5.97
N ALA A 79 3.21 3.60 7.24
CA ALA A 79 3.73 2.48 8.04
C ALA A 79 2.65 1.41 8.34
N LEU A 80 1.37 1.79 8.23
CA LEU A 80 0.23 0.90 8.45
C LEU A 80 -0.21 0.17 7.18
N VAL A 81 0.32 0.54 6.02
CA VAL A 81 0.06 -0.12 4.74
C VAL A 81 1.23 -1.05 4.45
N HIS A 82 0.96 -2.34 4.28
CA HIS A 82 2.00 -3.30 3.89
C HIS A 82 2.00 -3.49 2.38
N VAL A 83 3.20 -3.60 1.83
CA VAL A 83 3.48 -3.79 0.41
C VAL A 83 4.39 -4.98 0.20
N MET A 84 4.47 -5.44 -1.04
CA MET A 84 5.52 -6.34 -1.50
C MET A 84 6.30 -5.66 -2.62
N ARG A 85 7.64 -5.66 -2.50
CA ARG A 85 8.53 -5.06 -3.51
C ARG A 85 8.38 -5.74 -4.86
N GLY A 86 8.43 -4.93 -5.92
CA GLY A 86 8.31 -5.39 -7.30
C GLY A 86 6.87 -5.67 -7.74
N ALA A 87 6.76 -6.19 -8.97
CA ALA A 87 5.50 -6.65 -9.54
C ALA A 87 5.18 -8.03 -8.96
N VAL A 88 4.39 -8.05 -7.90
CA VAL A 88 3.93 -9.30 -7.30
C VAL A 88 2.63 -9.72 -7.96
N ASP A 89 2.50 -11.01 -8.25
CA ASP A 89 1.33 -11.57 -8.92
C ASP A 89 0.06 -11.30 -8.09
N ALA A 90 -0.98 -10.79 -8.76
CA ALA A 90 -2.26 -10.48 -8.17
C ALA A 90 -2.92 -11.70 -7.49
N ALA A 91 -2.52 -12.91 -7.91
CA ALA A 91 -2.97 -14.17 -7.33
C ALA A 91 -2.53 -14.40 -5.87
N LEU A 92 -1.58 -13.62 -5.35
CA LEU A 92 -1.13 -13.70 -3.95
C LEU A 92 -2.01 -12.88 -2.98
N PHE A 93 -2.87 -12.00 -3.49
CA PHE A 93 -3.76 -11.17 -2.66
C PHE A 93 -5.09 -11.90 -2.46
N HIS A 94 -5.66 -11.75 -1.26
CA HIS A 94 -7.00 -12.28 -1.00
C HIS A 94 -8.02 -11.43 -1.77
N GLN A 95 -8.48 -11.92 -2.93
CA GLN A 95 -9.65 -11.33 -3.56
C GLN A 95 -10.86 -11.69 -2.69
N ILE A 96 -11.55 -10.66 -2.18
CA ILE A 96 -12.92 -10.85 -1.67
C ILE A 96 -13.72 -11.32 -2.89
N PRO A 97 -14.39 -12.48 -2.85
CA PRO A 97 -15.23 -12.90 -3.96
C PRO A 97 -16.25 -11.79 -4.21
N ALA A 98 -16.25 -11.25 -5.44
CA ALA A 98 -17.26 -10.31 -5.88
C ALA A 98 -18.62 -10.95 -5.58
N ARG A 99 -19.43 -10.30 -4.74
CA ARG A 99 -20.77 -10.78 -4.45
C ARG A 99 -21.58 -10.73 -5.75
N PRO A 100 -22.30 -11.81 -6.13
CA PRO A 100 -23.10 -11.87 -7.34
C PRO A 100 -24.24 -10.86 -7.35
#